data_AF-A0A7M7NP74-F1
#
_entry.id   AF-A0A7M7NP74-F1
#
_cell.length_a   1.000
_cell.length_b   1.000
_cell.length_c   1.000
_cell.angle_alpha   90.00
_cell.angle_beta   90.00
_cell.angle_gamma   90.00
#
_symmetry.space_group_name_H-M   'P 1'
#
loop_
_entity.id
_entity.type
_entity.pdbx_description
1 polymer ?
#
loop_
_entity_poly.entity_id
_entity_poly.type
_entity_poly.pdbx_seq_one_letter_code
_entity_poly.pdbx_strand_id
1 'polypeptide(L)'
;MLGFVGAIAYSTYAAYGRGTGEVILRWPRCSGKESNLLECDPRYNLGYTGCRHTSDLGVSCLKMDDLRVRLVGGRSENEGRVEILYLGTWGTVCDDNWGQNDANVVCRMLGYERAENFSCCAAFGLGSGPIVLDEVECEGTEPNIGHCRRSDYETHDCDHSEDVGVLCIENGNCCLNT
;
A
#
# COMPACT_ATOMS: atom_id res chain seq x y z
N MET A 1 6.71 4.00 -12.16
CA MET A 1 6.52 5.17 -11.27
C MET A 1 7.32 4.95 -9.98
N LEU A 2 8.58 5.40 -9.91
CA LEU A 2 9.51 5.48 -8.75
C LEU A 2 9.54 4.42 -7.60
N GLY A 3 8.76 3.34 -7.62
CA GLY A 3 8.71 2.32 -6.56
C GLY A 3 7.97 2.73 -5.29
N PHE A 4 7.11 3.76 -5.35
CA PHE A 4 6.37 4.28 -4.19
C PHE A 4 4.86 4.10 -4.36
N VAL A 5 4.20 3.82 -3.24
CA VAL A 5 2.75 3.68 -3.08
C VAL A 5 2.08 5.06 -3.08
N GLY A 6 2.71 6.04 -2.43
CA GLY A 6 2.21 7.41 -2.31
C GLY A 6 2.98 8.22 -1.27
N ALA A 7 2.64 9.50 -1.11
CA ALA A 7 3.23 10.36 -0.09
C ALA A 7 2.52 10.17 1.26
N ILE A 8 3.28 9.97 2.33
CA ILE A 8 2.75 9.78 3.70
C ILE A 8 2.94 11.00 4.59
N ALA A 9 3.87 11.89 4.23
CA ALA A 9 4.10 13.14 4.94
C ALA A 9 4.77 14.16 4.02
N TYR A 10 4.59 15.43 4.37
CA TYR A 10 5.40 16.51 3.82
C TYR A 10 6.11 17.23 4.96
N SER A 11 7.29 17.76 4.66
CA SER A 11 8.05 18.60 5.55
C SER A 11 8.22 19.98 4.95
N THR A 12 8.33 20.96 5.83
CA THR A 12 8.60 22.36 5.49
C THR A 12 9.95 22.76 6.06
N TYR A 13 10.41 23.95 5.69
CA TYR A 13 11.63 24.55 6.21
C TYR A 13 12.92 23.77 5.93
N ALA A 14 13.01 23.13 4.75
CA ALA A 14 14.21 22.41 4.32
C ALA A 14 14.65 21.30 5.29
N ALA A 15 13.69 20.54 5.82
CA ALA A 15 13.96 19.47 6.78
C ALA A 15 14.90 18.37 6.24
N TYR A 16 14.95 18.18 4.91
CA TYR A 16 15.87 17.25 4.25
C TYR A 16 17.11 17.93 3.64
N GLY A 17 17.39 19.15 4.07
CA GLY A 17 18.47 19.97 3.52
C GLY A 17 17.95 21.04 2.55
N ARG A 18 18.77 22.07 2.39
CA ARG A 18 18.49 23.21 1.51
C ARG A 18 18.95 22.86 0.09
N GLY A 19 18.08 23.10 -0.87
CA GLY A 19 18.43 23.06 -2.29
C GLY A 19 19.42 24.17 -2.66
N THR A 20 19.81 24.13 -3.93
CA THR A 20 20.64 25.15 -4.57
C THR A 20 19.99 25.59 -5.88
N GLY A 21 20.33 26.81 -6.34
CA GLY A 21 19.80 27.35 -7.59
C GLY A 21 18.47 28.09 -7.42
N GLU A 22 17.57 27.94 -8.40
CA GLU A 22 16.29 28.63 -8.44
C GLU A 22 15.16 27.78 -7.86
N VAL A 23 14.30 28.38 -7.03
CA VAL A 23 13.06 27.74 -6.57
C VAL A 23 11.98 27.96 -7.62
N ILE A 24 11.73 26.91 -8.42
CA ILE A 24 10.87 26.96 -9.62
C ILE A 24 9.37 26.85 -9.34
N LEU A 25 8.96 26.37 -8.16
CA LEU A 25 7.57 26.12 -7.81
C LEU A 25 7.24 26.65 -6.42
N ARG A 26 6.10 27.33 -6.30
CA ARG A 26 5.59 27.88 -5.03
C ARG A 26 4.11 27.58 -4.90
N TRP A 27 3.73 27.08 -3.73
CA TRP A 27 2.34 26.80 -3.35
C TRP A 27 1.54 26.01 -4.40
N PRO A 28 2.00 24.82 -4.82
CA PRO A 28 1.19 23.96 -5.68
C PRO A 28 -0.15 23.62 -5.01
N ARG A 29 -1.24 23.72 -5.77
CA ARG A 29 -2.61 23.40 -5.32
C ARG A 29 -3.14 22.22 -6.11
N CYS A 30 -2.55 21.05 -5.86
CA CYS A 30 -2.96 19.81 -6.52
C CYS A 30 -4.37 19.38 -6.05
N SER A 31 -5.16 18.88 -6.99
CA SER A 31 -6.39 18.13 -6.73
C SER A 31 -6.12 16.66 -6.39
N GLY A 32 -4.93 16.16 -6.69
CA GLY A 32 -4.52 14.77 -6.52
C GLY A 32 -4.69 13.91 -7.77
N LYS A 33 -5.14 14.49 -8.89
CA LYS A 33 -5.34 13.81 -10.18
C LYS A 33 -4.29 14.16 -11.23
N GLU A 34 -3.40 15.09 -10.89
CA GLU A 34 -2.33 15.56 -11.76
C GLU A 34 -1.31 14.47 -12.03
N SER A 35 -0.80 14.39 -13.26
CA SER A 35 0.26 13.42 -13.61
C SER A 35 1.64 13.86 -13.12
N ASN A 36 1.80 15.15 -12.82
CA ASN A 36 3.02 15.70 -12.23
C ASN A 36 2.74 17.02 -11.48
N LEU A 37 3.68 17.40 -10.63
CA LEU A 37 3.55 18.55 -9.74
C LEU A 37 3.41 19.91 -10.48
N LEU A 38 3.81 19.99 -11.75
CA LEU A 38 3.67 21.22 -12.55
C LEU A 38 2.25 21.45 -13.06
N GLU A 39 1.38 20.43 -13.02
CA GLU A 39 -0.03 20.55 -13.41
C GLU A 39 -0.91 21.07 -12.26
N CYS A 40 -0.36 21.20 -11.05
CA CYS A 40 -1.10 21.54 -9.84
C CYS A 40 -1.59 23.00 -9.72
N ASP A 41 -1.56 23.82 -10.77
CA ASP A 41 -2.29 25.09 -10.91
C ASP A 41 -2.16 25.62 -12.36
N PRO A 42 -3.24 25.99 -13.07
CA PRO A 42 -3.16 26.59 -14.40
C PRO A 42 -2.58 28.02 -14.45
N ARG A 43 -2.36 28.72 -13.32
CA ARG A 43 -1.86 30.12 -13.28
C ARG A 43 -0.33 30.24 -13.26
N TYR A 44 0.36 29.33 -13.95
CA TYR A 44 1.82 29.25 -14.11
C TYR A 44 2.60 30.56 -13.87
N ASN A 45 3.05 30.78 -12.62
CA ASN A 45 4.20 31.64 -12.33
C ASN A 45 5.42 30.73 -12.15
N LEU A 46 5.76 30.02 -13.22
CA LEU A 46 7.04 29.31 -13.33
C LEU A 46 8.13 30.37 -13.48
N GLY A 47 9.09 30.37 -12.55
CA GLY A 47 10.19 31.35 -12.53
C GLY A 47 10.02 32.45 -11.47
N TYR A 48 11.14 32.72 -10.78
CA TYR A 48 11.36 33.70 -9.71
C TYR A 48 10.23 33.84 -8.67
N THR A 49 10.03 32.80 -7.88
CA THR A 49 9.01 32.75 -6.81
C THR A 49 9.29 33.67 -5.62
N GLY A 50 10.51 34.23 -5.53
CA GLY A 50 11.02 34.95 -4.36
C GLY A 50 11.18 34.05 -3.12
N CYS A 51 10.96 32.74 -3.26
CA CYS A 51 11.14 31.77 -2.19
C CYS A 51 12.63 31.54 -1.93
N ARG A 52 12.97 31.35 -0.66
CA ARG A 52 14.32 31.00 -0.23
C ARG A 52 14.38 29.49 -0.02
N HIS A 53 15.56 28.92 -0.21
CA HIS A 53 15.83 27.52 0.13
C HIS A 53 15.63 27.18 1.61
N THR A 54 15.48 28.19 2.49
CA THR A 54 15.03 27.96 3.88
C THR A 54 13.60 27.42 3.96
N SER A 55 12.84 27.47 2.87
CA SER A 55 11.44 27.07 2.78
C SER A 55 11.23 25.91 1.82
N ASP A 56 12.29 25.22 1.40
CA ASP A 56 12.16 24.05 0.54
C ASP A 56 11.28 22.99 1.21
N LEU A 57 10.42 22.39 0.40
CA LEU A 57 9.51 21.33 0.83
C LEU A 57 10.17 19.98 0.58
N GLY A 58 9.94 19.05 1.52
CA GLY A 58 10.25 17.64 1.32
C GLY A 58 8.99 16.80 1.35
N VAL A 59 9.06 15.65 0.71
CA VAL A 59 8.01 14.62 0.77
C VAL A 59 8.61 13.32 1.27
N SER A 60 7.92 12.64 2.17
CA SER A 60 8.18 11.26 2.53
C SER A 60 7.17 10.39 1.82
N CYS A 61 7.65 9.41 1.07
CA CYS A 61 6.82 8.46 0.35
C CYS A 61 6.89 7.08 1.01
N LEU A 62 5.76 6.35 1.00
CA LEU A 62 5.73 4.94 1.34
C LEU A 62 6.30 4.15 0.17
N LYS A 63 7.39 3.41 0.39
CA LYS A 63 7.90 2.47 -0.61
C LYS A 63 6.95 1.29 -0.71
N MET A 64 6.83 0.74 -1.92
CA MET A 64 6.05 -0.48 -2.13
C MET A 64 6.59 -1.66 -1.32
N ASP A 65 7.90 -1.68 -1.07
CA ASP A 65 8.58 -2.67 -0.23
C ASP A 65 8.19 -2.60 1.25
N ASP A 66 7.68 -1.46 1.71
CA ASP A 66 7.35 -1.21 3.12
C ASP A 66 5.86 -1.45 3.44
N LEU A 67 5.10 -2.03 2.49
CA LEU A 67 3.72 -2.42 2.72
C LEU A 67 3.63 -3.46 3.83
N ARG A 68 2.67 -3.27 4.74
CA ARG A 68 2.44 -4.17 5.87
C ARG A 68 1.09 -4.83 5.75
N VAL A 69 1.03 -6.09 6.15
CA VAL A 69 -0.17 -6.90 6.18
C VAL A 69 -0.43 -7.37 7.60
N ARG A 70 -1.70 -7.55 7.97
CA ARG A 70 -2.13 -8.27 9.18
C ARG A 70 -3.34 -9.14 8.88
N LEU A 71 -3.58 -10.13 9.74
CA LEU A 71 -4.79 -10.96 9.72
C LEU A 71 -5.71 -10.57 10.87
N VAL A 72 -7.01 -10.46 10.59
CA VAL A 72 -8.04 -10.06 11.57
C VAL A 72 -9.23 -11.00 11.51
N GLY A 73 -9.85 -11.31 12.66
CA GLY A 73 -11.07 -12.11 12.74
C GLY A 73 -10.87 -13.63 12.73
N GLY A 74 -9.63 -14.09 12.63
CA GLY A 74 -9.25 -15.49 12.81
C GLY A 74 -9.33 -15.98 14.25
N ARG A 75 -9.34 -17.31 14.45
CA ARG A 75 -9.26 -17.94 15.79
C ARG A 75 -7.82 -18.09 16.27
N SER A 76 -6.86 -18.02 15.36
CA SER A 76 -5.41 -18.06 15.60
C SER A 76 -4.68 -17.01 14.75
N GLU A 77 -3.39 -16.80 15.04
CA GLU A 77 -2.58 -15.76 14.38
C GLU A 77 -2.24 -16.06 12.90
N ASN A 78 -2.45 -17.30 12.46
CA ASN A 78 -2.18 -17.75 11.10
C ASN A 78 -3.40 -17.73 10.19
N GLU A 79 -4.55 -17.22 10.66
CA GLU A 79 -5.75 -17.08 9.83
C GLU A 79 -6.46 -15.75 10.05
N GLY A 80 -7.21 -15.31 9.05
CA GLY A 80 -8.04 -14.12 9.15
C GLY A 80 -8.24 -13.40 7.83
N ARG A 81 -9.08 -12.36 7.87
CA ARG A 81 -9.24 -11.36 6.81
C ARG A 81 -7.91 -10.64 6.60
N VAL A 82 -7.54 -10.45 5.33
CA VAL A 82 -6.32 -9.74 4.94
C VAL A 82 -6.55 -8.24 5.04
N GLU A 83 -5.74 -7.56 5.85
CA GLU A 83 -5.74 -6.10 5.91
C GLU A 83 -4.36 -5.53 5.60
N ILE A 84 -4.31 -4.43 4.85
CA ILE A 84 -3.10 -3.77 4.38
C ILE A 84 -3.00 -2.37 4.98
N LEU A 85 -1.83 -2.01 5.50
CA LEU A 85 -1.56 -0.65 5.94
C LEU A 85 -1.22 0.23 4.74
N TYR A 86 -2.22 0.97 4.26
CA TYR A 86 -2.13 1.89 3.13
C TYR A 86 -2.23 3.34 3.60
N LEU A 87 -1.19 4.14 3.32
CA LEU A 87 -1.10 5.56 3.68
C LEU A 87 -1.50 5.89 5.15
N GLY A 88 -1.16 5.00 6.07
CA GLY A 88 -1.40 5.18 7.52
C GLY A 88 -2.75 4.63 8.02
N THR A 89 -3.59 4.09 7.14
CA THR A 89 -4.88 3.48 7.48
C THR A 89 -4.88 2.00 7.10
N TRP A 90 -5.52 1.17 7.91
CA TRP A 90 -5.76 -0.23 7.56
C TRP A 90 -7.00 -0.33 6.67
N GLY A 91 -6.88 -1.08 5.58
CA GLY A 91 -8.00 -1.40 4.70
C GLY A 91 -7.92 -2.83 4.18
N THR A 92 -8.93 -3.26 3.45
CA THR A 92 -9.12 -4.67 3.05
C THR A 92 -8.71 -4.92 1.59
N VAL A 93 -8.91 -6.15 1.12
CA VAL A 93 -8.58 -6.60 -0.24
C VAL A 93 -9.80 -7.34 -0.79
N CYS A 94 -10.21 -7.00 -2.01
CA CYS A 94 -11.31 -7.68 -2.72
C CYS A 94 -10.92 -9.09 -3.18
N ASP A 95 -11.92 -9.95 -3.39
CA ASP A 95 -11.78 -11.33 -3.84
C ASP A 95 -11.72 -11.54 -5.36
N ASP A 96 -11.93 -10.48 -6.15
CA ASP A 96 -11.79 -10.53 -7.59
C ASP A 96 -10.36 -10.88 -8.04
N ASN A 97 -10.28 -11.95 -8.84
CA ASN A 97 -9.07 -12.67 -9.25
C ASN A 97 -8.19 -13.21 -8.11
N TRP A 98 -8.60 -13.07 -6.85
CA TRP A 98 -7.84 -13.56 -5.71
C TRP A 98 -7.72 -15.08 -5.73
N GLY A 99 -6.49 -15.56 -5.63
CA GLY A 99 -6.16 -16.97 -5.70
C GLY A 99 -5.05 -17.41 -4.76
N GLN A 100 -4.61 -18.64 -4.98
CA GLN A 100 -3.64 -19.31 -4.11
C GLN A 100 -2.28 -18.62 -4.09
N ASN A 101 -1.85 -18.03 -5.22
CA ASN A 101 -0.57 -17.33 -5.29
C ASN A 101 -0.58 -16.03 -4.48
N ASP A 102 -1.69 -15.29 -4.49
CA ASP A 102 -1.87 -14.06 -3.69
C ASP A 102 -1.81 -14.38 -2.20
N ALA A 103 -2.54 -15.43 -1.81
CA ALA A 103 -2.51 -15.95 -0.46
C ALA A 103 -1.11 -16.40 -0.03
N ASN A 104 -0.36 -17.07 -0.92
CA ASN A 104 1.02 -17.48 -0.66
C ASN A 104 1.94 -16.26 -0.42
N VAL A 105 1.81 -15.20 -1.22
CA VAL A 105 2.58 -13.96 -1.03
C VAL A 105 2.25 -13.34 0.32
N VAL A 106 0.97 -13.23 0.69
CA VAL A 106 0.55 -12.70 2.00
C VAL A 106 1.09 -13.53 3.16
N CYS A 107 0.94 -14.85 3.12
CA CYS A 107 1.45 -15.72 4.17
C CYS A 107 2.98 -15.60 4.31
N ARG A 108 3.72 -15.50 3.20
CA ARG A 108 5.17 -15.28 3.23
C ARG A 108 5.53 -13.91 3.82
N MET A 109 4.80 -12.86 3.50
CA MET A 109 4.99 -11.53 4.11
C MET A 109 4.83 -11.55 5.64
N LEU A 110 3.94 -12.41 6.14
CA LEU A 110 3.68 -12.61 7.56
C LEU A 110 4.67 -13.59 8.23
N GLY A 111 5.61 -14.16 7.48
CA GLY A 111 6.63 -15.08 7.99
C GLY A 111 6.20 -16.55 8.04
N TYR A 112 5.07 -16.90 7.41
CA TYR A 112 4.62 -18.28 7.22
C TYR A 112 5.22 -18.90 5.95
N GLU A 113 5.12 -20.22 5.79
CA GLU A 113 5.70 -20.92 4.64
C GLU A 113 4.94 -20.59 3.35
N ARG A 114 3.63 -20.77 3.40
CA ARG A 114 2.68 -20.57 2.30
C ARG A 114 1.26 -20.56 2.85
N ALA A 115 0.29 -20.24 2.00
CA ALA A 115 -1.11 -20.42 2.34
C ALA A 115 -1.49 -21.92 2.28
N GLU A 116 -2.20 -22.38 3.29
CA GLU A 116 -2.95 -23.64 3.26
C GLU A 116 -4.20 -23.47 2.41
N ASN A 117 -4.90 -22.36 2.64
CA ASN A 117 -6.15 -22.04 1.97
C ASN A 117 -6.38 -20.53 1.95
N PHE A 118 -7.33 -20.10 1.12
CA PHE A 118 -7.85 -18.75 1.10
C PHE A 118 -9.39 -18.79 1.13
N SER A 119 -9.99 -17.66 1.49
CA SER A 119 -11.44 -17.50 1.55
C SER A 119 -11.85 -16.19 0.91
N CYS A 120 -13.03 -16.21 0.29
CA CYS A 120 -13.73 -15.03 -0.20
C CYS A 120 -14.77 -14.56 0.82
N CYS A 121 -15.56 -13.58 0.39
CA CYS A 121 -16.92 -13.45 0.88
C CYS A 121 -17.02 -13.10 2.39
N ALA A 122 -16.03 -12.35 2.92
CA ALA A 122 -15.93 -11.95 4.32
C ALA A 122 -16.03 -13.11 5.34
N ALA A 123 -15.42 -14.27 5.03
CA ALA A 123 -15.48 -15.46 5.89
C ALA A 123 -14.97 -15.24 7.33
N PHE A 124 -14.06 -14.28 7.52
CA PHE A 124 -13.54 -13.86 8.84
C PHE A 124 -14.22 -12.58 9.38
N GLY A 125 -15.41 -12.28 8.86
CA GLY A 125 -16.18 -11.07 9.14
C GLY A 125 -15.85 -9.93 8.18
N LEU A 126 -16.79 -8.98 8.08
CA LEU A 126 -16.64 -7.76 7.29
C LEU A 126 -15.50 -6.90 7.85
N GLY A 127 -14.72 -6.31 6.96
CA GLY A 127 -13.82 -5.24 7.29
C GLY A 127 -14.54 -3.90 7.42
N SER A 128 -13.71 -2.86 7.50
CA SER A 128 -14.16 -1.48 7.57
C SER A 128 -13.08 -0.57 6.99
N GLY A 129 -13.47 0.58 6.44
CA GLY A 129 -12.53 1.54 5.88
C GLY A 129 -12.38 1.35 4.37
N PRO A 130 -11.22 1.68 3.78
CA PRO A 130 -11.02 1.52 2.35
C PRO A 130 -10.82 0.04 1.98
N ILE A 131 -11.26 -0.34 0.78
CA ILE A 131 -10.78 -1.56 0.11
C ILE A 131 -9.57 -1.12 -0.72
N VAL A 132 -8.39 -1.58 -0.32
CA VAL A 132 -7.10 -1.05 -0.78
C VAL A 132 -6.70 -1.65 -2.11
N LEU A 133 -6.90 -2.95 -2.28
CA LEU A 133 -6.51 -3.69 -3.48
C LEU A 133 -7.69 -4.45 -4.07
N ASP A 134 -7.63 -4.59 -5.38
CA ASP A 134 -8.58 -5.29 -6.20
C ASP A 134 -7.87 -5.87 -7.44
N GLU A 135 -8.47 -6.89 -8.05
CA GLU A 135 -7.96 -7.62 -9.22
C GLU A 135 -6.53 -8.15 -9.01
N VAL A 136 -6.23 -8.60 -7.79
CA VAL A 136 -4.87 -9.02 -7.40
C VAL A 136 -4.53 -10.36 -8.03
N GLU A 137 -3.43 -10.41 -8.77
CA GLU A 137 -2.98 -11.60 -9.49
C GLU A 137 -1.46 -11.71 -9.43
N CYS A 138 -0.98 -12.40 -8.40
CA CYS A 138 0.41 -12.72 -8.15
C CYS A 138 0.85 -13.97 -8.92
N GLU A 139 2.10 -13.98 -9.37
CA GLU A 139 2.82 -15.17 -9.83
C GLU A 139 3.25 -16.06 -8.64
N GLY A 140 3.26 -15.51 -7.42
CA GLY A 140 3.62 -16.20 -6.17
C GLY A 140 5.07 -15.97 -5.73
N THR A 141 5.87 -15.27 -6.54
CA THR A 141 7.31 -15.02 -6.30
C THR A 141 7.61 -13.59 -5.85
N GLU A 142 6.60 -12.74 -5.81
CA GLU A 142 6.69 -11.33 -5.49
C GLU A 142 7.19 -11.10 -4.06
N PRO A 143 8.05 -10.10 -3.82
CA PRO A 143 8.55 -9.84 -2.46
C PRO A 143 7.43 -9.43 -1.51
N ASN A 144 6.37 -8.79 -2.01
CA ASN A 144 5.15 -8.49 -1.28
C ASN A 144 3.97 -8.30 -2.25
N ILE A 145 2.76 -8.26 -1.71
CA ILE A 145 1.50 -8.13 -2.45
C ILE A 145 1.40 -6.86 -3.31
N GLY A 146 2.13 -5.80 -2.97
CA GLY A 146 2.14 -4.57 -3.76
C GLY A 146 2.81 -4.71 -5.13
N HIS A 147 3.67 -5.72 -5.32
CA HIS A 147 4.36 -6.03 -6.58
C HIS A 147 3.57 -6.95 -7.52
N CYS A 148 2.45 -7.49 -7.08
CA CYS A 148 1.60 -8.31 -7.93
C CYS A 148 0.89 -7.45 -8.98
N ARG A 149 0.41 -8.10 -10.06
CA ARG A 149 -0.54 -7.43 -10.97
C ARG A 149 -1.82 -7.13 -10.20
N ARG A 150 -2.37 -5.93 -10.37
CA ARG A 150 -3.56 -5.45 -9.68
C ARG A 150 -4.10 -4.17 -10.32
N SER A 151 -5.32 -3.80 -9.93
CA SER A 151 -5.86 -2.46 -10.15
C SER A 151 -5.08 -1.39 -9.35
N ASP A 152 -5.31 -0.12 -9.68
CA ASP A 152 -4.80 1.00 -8.90
C ASP A 152 -5.32 0.94 -7.45
N TYR A 153 -4.55 1.46 -6.51
CA TYR A 153 -4.96 1.45 -5.09
C TYR A 153 -6.29 2.18 -4.89
N GLU A 154 -7.15 1.64 -4.02
CA GLU A 154 -8.49 2.17 -3.73
C GLU A 154 -9.39 2.31 -4.98
N THR A 155 -9.07 1.60 -6.06
CA THR A 155 -9.90 1.53 -7.27
C THR A 155 -10.47 0.12 -7.40
N HIS A 156 -11.76 -0.01 -7.09
CA HIS A 156 -12.48 -1.27 -7.05
C HIS A 156 -13.98 -1.03 -7.27
N ASP A 157 -14.74 -2.07 -7.62
CA ASP A 157 -16.21 -2.08 -7.61
C ASP A 157 -16.81 -2.97 -6.51
N CYS A 158 -15.96 -3.53 -5.65
CA CYS A 158 -16.35 -4.40 -4.54
C CYS A 158 -16.96 -3.66 -3.33
N ASP A 159 -17.65 -4.41 -2.48
CA ASP A 159 -17.99 -4.03 -1.11
C ASP A 159 -17.34 -4.95 -0.06
N HIS A 160 -17.48 -4.65 1.23
CA HIS A 160 -16.82 -5.43 2.28
C HIS A 160 -17.33 -6.87 2.42
N SER A 161 -18.43 -7.24 1.76
CA SER A 161 -18.85 -8.63 1.68
C SER A 161 -17.91 -9.46 0.83
N GLU A 162 -17.04 -8.85 0.02
CA GLU A 162 -16.05 -9.49 -0.85
C GLU A 162 -14.63 -9.49 -0.24
N ASP A 163 -14.49 -9.11 1.03
CA ASP A 163 -13.19 -9.09 1.69
C ASP A 163 -12.57 -10.50 1.78
N VAL A 164 -11.32 -10.66 1.32
CA VAL A 164 -10.59 -11.92 1.34
C VAL A 164 -10.00 -12.25 2.71
N GLY A 165 -9.79 -13.54 2.93
CA GLY A 165 -9.02 -14.07 4.05
C GLY A 165 -8.07 -15.18 3.63
N VAL A 166 -7.13 -15.51 4.53
CA VAL A 166 -6.17 -16.58 4.33
C VAL A 166 -6.06 -17.46 5.57
N LEU A 167 -5.63 -18.69 5.36
CA LEU A 167 -5.12 -19.61 6.38
C LEU A 167 -3.69 -19.98 5.97
N CYS A 168 -2.73 -19.70 6.82
CA CYS A 168 -1.31 -19.91 6.55
C CYS A 168 -0.77 -21.16 7.26
N ILE A 169 0.17 -21.84 6.61
CA ILE A 169 0.90 -22.98 7.20
C ILE A 169 2.12 -22.44 7.94
N GLU A 170 2.25 -22.79 9.21
CA GLU A 170 3.48 -22.54 9.97
C GLU A 170 4.67 -23.16 9.24
N ASN A 171 5.79 -22.41 9.16
CA ASN A 171 7.04 -22.99 8.69
C ASN A 171 7.30 -24.24 9.51
N GLY A 172 7.28 -25.40 8.84
CA GLY A 172 7.42 -26.67 9.50
C GLY A 172 8.77 -26.76 10.21
N ASN A 173 8.85 -26.36 11.47
CA ASN A 173 9.66 -27.07 12.46
C ASN A 173 8.96 -28.38 12.77
N CYS A 174 8.75 -29.19 11.73
CA CYS A 174 8.44 -30.58 11.87
C CYS A 174 9.69 -31.19 12.50
N CYS A 175 9.67 -31.30 13.84
CA CYS A 175 10.65 -31.93 14.74
C CYS A 175 11.54 -31.03 15.64
N LEU A 176 10.99 -30.02 16.33
CA LEU A 176 11.59 -29.49 17.58
C LEU A 176 10.45 -29.29 18.59
N ASN A 177 10.36 -29.88 19.79
CA ASN A 177 11.34 -30.55 20.63
C ASN A 177 10.62 -31.28 21.79
N THR A 178 11.39 -32.15 22.47
CA THR A 178 11.24 -32.79 23.80
C THR A 178 10.42 -34.05 23.94
#